data_AF-A0A9E2MXU0-F1
#
_entry.id   AF-A0A9E2MXU0-F1
#
_cell.length_a   1.000
_cell.length_b   1.000
_cell.length_c   1.000
_cell.angle_alpha   90.00
_cell.angle_beta   90.00
_cell.angle_gamma   90.00
#
_symmetry.space_group_name_H-M   'P 1'
#
loop_
_entity.id
_entity.type
_entity.pdbx_description
1 polymer ?
#
loop_
_entity_poly.entity_id
_entity_poly.type
_entity_poly.pdbx_seq_one_letter_code
_entity_poly.pdbx_strand_id
1 'polypeptide(L)'
;MRLLALGLCLAMLAACLPKEIPLPTPPPVPAKVALVLGAGASRGFAHVGVLKALEAQKVPIHLIVGTSAGSFVGSLYAYGYDAF
;
A
#
# COMPACT_ATOMS: atom_id res chain seq x y z
N MET A 1 -47.64 37.49 -18.14
CA MET A 1 -48.00 36.09 -17.80
C MET A 1 -47.13 35.03 -18.51
N ARG A 2 -46.71 35.23 -19.78
CA ARG A 2 -45.84 34.27 -20.50
C ARG A 2 -44.43 34.08 -19.89
N LEU A 3 -43.84 35.12 -19.31
CA LEU A 3 -42.53 35.06 -18.64
C LEU A 3 -42.54 34.20 -17.36
N LEU A 4 -43.67 34.20 -16.62
CA LEU A 4 -43.84 33.36 -15.43
C LEU A 4 -43.95 31.87 -15.80
N ALA A 5 -44.68 31.57 -16.88
CA ALA A 5 -44.84 30.20 -17.38
C ALA A 5 -43.52 29.60 -17.87
N LEU A 6 -42.65 30.41 -18.51
CA LEU A 6 -41.35 29.96 -18.99
C LEU A 6 -40.38 29.65 -17.84
N GLY A 7 -40.39 30.48 -16.78
CA GLY A 7 -39.57 30.26 -15.59
C GLY A 7 -39.97 29.00 -14.80
N LEU A 8 -41.27 28.72 -14.69
CA LEU A 8 -41.78 27.51 -14.02
C LEU A 8 -41.44 26.24 -14.80
N CYS A 9 -41.48 26.30 -16.14
CA CYS A 9 -41.12 25.18 -17.01
C CYS A 9 -39.61 24.84 -16.91
N LEU A 10 -38.75 25.87 -16.84
CA LEU A 10 -37.31 25.70 -16.71
C LEU A 10 -36.92 25.11 -15.34
N ALA A 11 -37.64 25.48 -14.27
CA ALA A 11 -37.44 24.92 -12.94
C ALA A 11 -37.85 23.43 -12.84
N MET A 12 -38.91 23.02 -13.54
CA MET A 12 -39.33 21.61 -13.62
C MET A 12 -38.33 20.73 -14.39
N LEU A 13 -37.66 21.28 -15.41
CA LEU A 13 -36.60 20.60 -16.15
C LEU A 13 -35.32 20.37 -15.32
N ALA A 14 -35.00 21.27 -14.38
CA ALA A 14 -33.85 21.12 -13.49
C ALA A 14 -34.04 20.04 -12.41
N ALA A 15 -35.29 19.68 -12.08
CA ALA A 15 -35.60 18.68 -11.06
C ALA A 15 -35.29 17.23 -11.48
N CYS A 16 -35.04 16.99 -12.77
CA CYS A 16 -34.67 15.67 -13.30
C CYS A 16 -33.15 15.47 -13.44
N LEU A 17 -32.32 16.38 -12.90
CA LEU A 17 -30.86 16.22 -12.97
C LEU A 17 -30.46 14.89 -12.28
N PRO A 18 -29.81 13.95 -12.98
CA PRO A 18 -29.37 12.70 -12.37
C PRO A 18 -28.41 13.01 -11.23
N LYS A 19 -28.80 12.64 -10.01
CA LYS A 19 -27.88 12.64 -8.87
C LYS A 19 -26.81 11.60 -9.19
N GLU A 20 -25.56 12.04 -9.37
CA GLU A 20 -24.42 11.14 -9.51
C GLU A 20 -24.45 10.16 -8.33
N ILE A 21 -24.60 8.88 -8.66
CA ILE A 21 -24.49 7.80 -7.69
C ILE A 21 -23.00 7.69 -7.41
N PRO A 22 -22.52 7.98 -6.18
CA PRO A 22 -21.12 7.81 -5.86
C PRO A 22 -20.73 6.36 -6.15
N LEU A 23 -19.73 6.16 -7.00
CA LEU A 23 -19.21 4.82 -7.23
C LEU A 23 -18.74 4.23 -5.89
N PRO A 24 -18.97 2.92 -5.65
CA PRO A 24 -18.38 2.24 -4.50
C PRO A 24 -16.87 2.46 -4.52
N THR A 25 -16.34 3.09 -3.47
CA THR A 25 -14.90 3.24 -3.33
C THR A 25 -14.30 1.84 -3.22
N PRO A 26 -13.27 1.50 -4.03
CA PRO A 26 -12.64 0.20 -3.94
C PRO A 26 -12.13 -0.02 -2.51
N PRO A 27 -12.21 -1.26 -2.00
CA PRO A 27 -11.73 -1.56 -0.66
C PRO A 27 -10.25 -1.15 -0.54
N PRO A 28 -9.82 -0.67 0.65
CA PRO A 28 -8.43 -0.29 0.87
C PRO A 28 -7.50 -1.47 0.55
N VAL A 29 -6.54 -1.23 -0.35
CA VAL A 29 -5.52 -2.25 -0.67
C VAL A 29 -4.60 -2.39 0.54
N PRO A 30 -4.28 -3.63 0.97
CA PRO A 30 -3.32 -3.84 2.05
C PRO A 30 -1.97 -3.18 1.75
N ALA A 31 -1.36 -2.55 2.77
CA ALA A 31 -0.06 -1.92 2.62
C ALA A 31 1.03 -2.98 2.36
N LYS A 32 1.84 -2.75 1.34
CA LYS A 32 3.05 -3.54 1.07
C LYS A 32 4.21 -3.01 1.90
N VAL A 33 4.97 -3.90 2.52
CA VAL A 33 6.12 -3.56 3.37
C VAL A 33 7.41 -3.93 2.66
N ALA A 34 8.33 -2.98 2.55
CA ALA A 34 9.68 -3.19 2.06
C ALA A 34 10.69 -3.13 3.23
N LEU A 35 11.54 -4.14 3.35
CA LEU A 35 12.61 -4.20 4.33
C LEU A 35 13.93 -3.75 3.69
N VAL A 36 14.59 -2.74 4.28
CA VAL A 36 15.84 -2.18 3.76
C VAL A 36 17.00 -2.48 4.71
N LEU A 37 17.99 -3.23 4.23
CA LEU A 37 19.15 -3.69 5.01
C LEU A 37 20.42 -2.94 4.59
N GLY A 38 20.91 -2.05 5.46
CA GLY A 38 22.14 -1.28 5.21
C GLY A 38 23.43 -2.12 5.22
N ALA A 39 24.53 -1.52 4.79
CA ALA A 39 25.87 -2.10 4.93
C ALA A 39 26.32 -2.09 6.41
N GLY A 40 27.22 -3.01 6.79
CA GLY A 40 27.67 -3.11 8.18
C GLY A 40 28.93 -3.95 8.43
N ALA A 41 29.67 -4.33 7.38
CA ALA A 41 30.81 -5.25 7.45
C ALA A 41 30.48 -6.48 8.33
N SER A 42 31.30 -6.78 9.34
CA SER A 42 31.06 -7.88 10.29
C SER A 42 29.81 -7.72 11.15
N ARG A 43 29.39 -6.49 11.46
CA ARG A 43 28.15 -6.23 12.21
C ARG A 43 26.90 -6.44 11.35
N GLY A 44 27.04 -6.53 10.03
CA GLY A 44 25.93 -6.75 9.10
C GLY A 44 25.19 -8.06 9.33
N PHE A 45 25.81 -9.05 9.98
CA PHE A 45 25.12 -10.29 10.37
C PHE A 45 24.02 -10.08 11.42
N ALA A 46 24.00 -8.93 12.12
CA ALA A 46 22.89 -8.57 13.00
C ALA A 46 21.53 -8.50 12.26
N HIS A 47 21.54 -8.30 10.94
CA HIS A 47 20.34 -8.36 10.10
C HIS A 47 19.62 -9.70 10.19
N VAL A 48 20.32 -10.81 10.45
CA VAL A 48 19.69 -12.13 10.70
C VAL A 48 18.80 -12.07 11.95
N GLY A 49 19.25 -11.40 13.01
CA GLY A 49 18.45 -11.22 14.23
C GLY A 49 17.21 -10.36 14.00
N VAL A 50 17.32 -9.33 13.15
CA VAL A 50 16.17 -8.50 12.75
C VAL A 50 15.15 -9.34 11.99
N LEU A 51 15.59 -10.15 11.03
CA LEU A 51 14.70 -11.05 10.28
C LEU A 51 13.96 -12.01 11.23
N LYS A 52 14.68 -12.64 12.17
CA LYS A 52 14.08 -13.52 13.20
C LYS A 52 12.99 -12.80 14.00
N ALA A 53 13.26 -11.57 14.43
CA ALA A 53 12.30 -10.79 15.20
C ALA A 53 11.06 -10.44 14.37
N LEU A 54 11.23 -10.08 13.10
CA LEU A 54 10.12 -9.76 12.19
C LEU A 54 9.25 -11.00 11.88
N GLU A 55 9.88 -12.15 11.67
CA GLU A 55 9.17 -13.43 11.46
C GLU A 55 8.38 -13.86 12.70
N ALA A 56 8.98 -13.75 13.90
CA ALA A 56 8.29 -14.05 15.15
C ALA A 56 7.04 -13.19 15.36
N GLN A 57 7.05 -11.94 14.85
CA GLN A 57 5.91 -11.02 14.88
C GLN A 57 4.99 -11.14 13.65
N LYS A 58 5.26 -12.07 12.73
CA LYS A 58 4.49 -12.29 11.48
C LYS A 58 4.35 -11.02 10.64
N VAL A 59 5.39 -10.20 10.57
CA VAL A 59 5.39 -8.98 9.74
C VAL A 59 5.48 -9.40 8.26
N PRO A 60 4.52 -9.00 7.40
CA PRO A 60 4.51 -9.43 6.00
C PRO A 60 5.51 -8.63 5.17
N ILE A 61 6.69 -9.19 4.90
CA ILE A 61 7.74 -8.58 4.05
C ILE A 61 7.46 -8.92 2.59
N HIS A 62 7.28 -7.88 1.76
CA HIS A 62 6.93 -8.05 0.34
C HIS A 62 8.10 -7.76 -0.61
N LEU A 63 9.10 -7.01 -0.12
CA LEU A 63 10.28 -6.61 -0.87
C LEU A 63 11.46 -6.49 0.09
N ILE A 64 12.63 -6.92 -0.36
CA ILE A 64 13.88 -6.74 0.38
C ILE A 64 14.87 -5.99 -0.51
N VAL A 65 15.45 -4.95 0.06
CA VAL A 65 16.52 -4.16 -0.57
C VAL A 65 17.70 -4.19 0.38
N GLY A 66 18.91 -4.45 -0.12
CA GLY A 66 20.08 -4.46 0.75
C GLY A 66 21.34 -3.97 0.06
N THR A 67 22.32 -3.56 0.86
CA THR A 67 23.66 -3.15 0.42
C THR A 67 24.76 -3.93 1.15
N SER A 68 25.75 -4.46 0.42
CA SER A 68 26.89 -5.22 0.96
C SER A 68 26.43 -6.41 1.83
N ALA A 69 26.81 -6.47 3.11
CA ALA A 69 26.37 -7.50 4.04
C ALA A 69 24.84 -7.62 4.14
N GLY A 70 24.12 -6.49 4.05
CA GLY A 70 22.65 -6.49 4.02
C GLY A 70 22.07 -7.11 2.75
N SER A 71 22.71 -6.92 1.58
CA SER A 71 22.29 -7.60 0.34
C SER A 71 22.46 -9.10 0.47
N PHE A 72 23.58 -9.55 1.04
CA PHE A 72 23.89 -10.97 1.18
C PHE A 72 22.92 -11.68 2.12
N VAL A 73 22.67 -11.12 3.31
CA VAL A 73 21.69 -11.68 4.25
C VAL A 73 20.29 -11.62 3.67
N GLY A 74 19.90 -10.48 3.08
CA GLY A 74 18.57 -10.29 2.50
C GLY A 74 18.28 -11.17 1.30
N SER A 75 19.27 -11.45 0.44
CA SER A 75 19.10 -12.32 -0.72
C SER A 75 18.95 -13.79 -0.34
N LEU A 76 19.71 -14.25 0.66
CA LEU A 76 19.55 -15.61 1.19
C LEU A 76 18.16 -15.78 1.81
N TYR A 77 17.73 -14.81 2.61
CA TYR A 77 16.39 -14.83 3.19
C TYR A 77 15.29 -14.83 2.11
N ALA A 78 15.39 -13.96 1.10
CA ALA A 78 14.44 -13.91 -0.01
C ALA A 78 14.43 -15.19 -0.87
N TYR A 79 15.56 -15.92 -0.93
CA TYR A 79 15.65 -17.22 -1.59
C TYR A 79 14.90 -18.32 -0.83
N GLY A 80 14.51 -18.09 0.42
CA GLY A 80 13.87 -19.08 1.28
C GLY A 80 14.86 -19.85 2.16
N TYR A 81 16.07 -19.30 2.38
CA TYR A 81 16.86 -19.75 3.52
C TYR A 81 16.26 -19.17 4.79
N ASP A 82 15.82 -20.06 5.65
CA ASP A 82 15.28 -19.69 6.94
C ASP A 82 16.41 -19.15 7.83
N ALA A 83 16.07 -18.22 8.72
CA ALA A 83 17.02 -17.78 9.73
C ALA A 83 17.29 -18.86 10.81
N PHE A 84 16.60 -19.99 10.75
CA PHE A 84 16.71 -21.12 11.68
C PHE A 84 17.70 -22.19 11.21
#